data_AF-A0A356A124-F1
#
_entry.id   AF-A0A356A124-F1
#
_cell.length_a   1.000
_cell.length_b   1.000
_cell.length_c   1.000
_cell.angle_alpha   90.00
_cell.angle_beta   90.00
_cell.angle_gamma   90.00
#
_symmetry.space_group_name_H-M   'P 1'
#
loop_
_entity.id
_entity.type
_entity.pdbx_description
1 polymer ?
#
loop_
_entity_poly.entity_id
_entity_poly.type
_entity_poly.pdbx_seq_one_letter_code
_entity_poly.pdbx_strand_id
1 'polypeptide(L)'
;MKVLGIESSCDETGVALIDSKKGLLAHAIHTQIDMHRAYGGVVPELASRDHIRRAIALTNQVLNEAGVDKEQLDAIAVTEGPGLAG
;
A
#
# COMPACT_ATOMS: atom_id res chain seq x y z
N MET A 1 1.44 12.48 15.58
CA MET A 1 1.18 12.61 14.14
C MET A 1 0.93 11.22 13.60
N LYS A 2 -0.22 10.98 12.96
CA LYS A 2 -0.57 9.73 12.30
C LYS A 2 -0.39 9.89 10.80
N VAL A 3 0.53 9.10 10.23
CA VAL A 3 0.85 9.13 8.80
C VAL A 3 0.44 7.80 8.19
N LEU A 4 -0.41 7.86 7.15
CA LEU A 4 -0.73 6.70 6.32
C LEU A 4 0.28 6.63 5.17
N GLY A 5 1.09 5.58 5.13
CA GLY A 5 2.01 5.29 4.03
C GLY A 5 1.39 4.33 3.02
N ILE A 6 1.58 4.61 1.73
CA ILE A 6 1.17 3.75 0.61
C ILE A 6 2.39 3.48 -0.29
N GLU A 7 2.64 2.20 -0.53
CA GLU A 7 3.75 1.69 -1.35
C GLU A 7 3.17 0.89 -2.53
N SER A 8 3.56 1.26 -3.75
CA SER A 8 3.11 0.62 -4.99
C SER A 8 4.13 0.78 -6.14
N SER A 9 5.43 0.69 -5.84
CA SER A 9 6.49 0.94 -6.82
C SER A 9 6.76 -0.22 -7.78
N CYS A 10 6.43 -1.46 -7.40
CA CYS A 10 6.69 -2.68 -8.19
C CYS A 10 5.49 -3.64 -8.22
N ASP A 11 5.54 -4.77 -7.51
CA ASP A 11 4.52 -5.82 -7.55
C ASP A 11 3.89 -6.14 -6.18
N GLU A 12 4.16 -5.28 -5.19
CA GLU A 12 3.46 -5.25 -3.91
C GLU A 12 2.63 -3.98 -3.73
N THR A 13 1.43 -4.14 -3.20
CA THR A 13 0.65 -3.02 -2.64
C THR A 13 0.79 -3.07 -1.14
N GLY A 14 1.49 -2.10 -0.56
CA GLY A 14 1.67 -1.96 0.88
C GLY A 14 0.92 -0.76 1.43
N VAL A 15 0.28 -0.92 2.58
CA VAL A 15 -0.29 0.20 3.35
C VAL A 15 0.12 0.06 4.82
N ALA A 16 0.53 1.16 5.45
CA ALA A 16 0.88 1.17 6.87
C ALA A 16 0.43 2.46 7.55
N LEU A 17 0.00 2.37 8.81
CA LEU A 17 -0.30 3.53 9.65
C LEU A 17 0.73 3.63 10.76
N ILE A 18 1.44 4.75 10.80
CA ILE A 18 2.46 5.04 11.82
C ILE A 18 2.03 6.24 12.65
N ASP A 19 2.13 6.12 13.97
CA ASP A 19 2.00 7.22 14.91
C ASP A 19 3.39 7.64 15.43
N SER A 20 3.69 8.93 15.38
CA SER A 20 4.98 9.49 15.78
C SER A 20 5.38 9.22 17.24
N LYS A 21 4.44 8.85 18.10
CA LYS A 21 4.69 8.52 19.53
C LYS A 21 4.55 7.03 19.82
N LYS A 22 3.63 6.33 19.13
CA LYS A 22 3.34 4.90 19.38
C LYS A 22 4.03 3.94 18.41
N GLY A 23 4.65 4.45 17.34
CA GLY A 23 5.24 3.63 16.29
C GLY A 23 4.19 3.09 15.32
N LEU A 24 4.46 1.89 14.77
CA LEU A 24 3.55 1.23 13.84
C LEU A 24 2.24 0.82 14.54
N LEU A 25 1.10 1.27 14.01
CA LEU A 25 -0.22 0.91 14.52
C LEU A 25 -0.81 -0.31 13.79
N ALA A 26 -0.71 -0.34 12.47
CA ALA A 26 -1.16 -1.45 11.62
C ALA A 26 -0.45 -1.40 10.25
N HIS A 27 -0.38 -2.55 9.57
CA HIS A 27 0.02 -2.62 8.16
C HIS A 27 -0.69 -3.77 7.44
N ALA A 28 -0.76 -3.68 6.12
CA ALA A 28 -1.19 -4.77 5.27
C ALA A 28 -0.41 -4.75 3.95
N ILE A 29 -0.14 -5.94 3.40
CA ILE A 29 0.61 -6.10 2.14
C ILE A 29 -0.14 -7.10 1.26
N HIS A 30 -0.26 -6.78 -0.03
CA HIS A 30 -0.66 -7.70 -1.08
C HIS A 30 0.48 -7.89 -2.07
N THR A 31 0.85 -9.13 -2.36
CA THR A 31 1.86 -9.48 -3.37
C THR A 31 1.21 -10.02 -4.65
N GLN A 32 1.77 -9.65 -5.80
CA GLN A 32 1.32 -10.09 -7.12
C GLN A 32 2.20 -11.21 -7.71
N ILE A 33 3.12 -11.80 -6.94
CA ILE A 33 4.09 -12.82 -7.41
C ILE A 33 3.41 -13.94 -8.23
N ASP A 34 2.28 -14.47 -7.76
CA ASP A 34 1.59 -15.57 -8.44
C ASP A 34 1.04 -15.16 -9.81
N MET A 35 0.61 -13.90 -9.97
CA MET A 35 0.16 -13.35 -11.24
C MET A 35 1.32 -13.23 -12.23
N HIS A 36 2.46 -12.67 -11.78
CA HIS A 36 3.62 -12.41 -12.62
C HIS A 36 4.43 -13.68 -12.95
N ARG A 37 4.32 -14.73 -12.12
CA ARG A 37 4.96 -16.04 -12.37
C ARG A 37 4.56 -16.63 -13.72
N ALA A 38 3.32 -16.41 -14.18
CA ALA A 38 2.84 -16.88 -15.47
C ALA A 38 3.55 -16.21 -16.68
N TYR A 39 4.20 -15.07 -16.46
CA TYR A 39 4.85 -14.26 -17.50
C TYR A 39 6.38 -14.26 -17.41
N GLY A 40 6.95 -14.92 -16.40
CA GLY A 40 8.40 -14.98 -16.19
C GLY A 40 9.03 -13.68 -15.65
N GLY A 41 8.22 -12.72 -15.21
CA GLY A 41 8.67 -11.43 -14.70
C GLY A 41 7.50 -10.47 -14.49
N VAL A 42 7.77 -9.33 -13.85
CA VAL A 42 6.75 -8.32 -13.58
C VAL A 42 6.28 -7.69 -14.89
N VAL A 43 4.97 -7.73 -15.12
CA VAL A 43 4.32 -7.06 -16.25
C VAL A 43 3.73 -5.73 -15.75
N PRO A 44 4.29 -4.56 -16.12
CA PRO A 44 3.92 -3.27 -15.53
C PRO A 44 2.41 -2.97 -15.56
N GLU A 45 1.76 -3.13 -16.72
CA GLU A 45 0.32 -2.90 -16.86
C GLU A 45 -0.53 -3.79 -15.93
N LEU A 46 -0.13 -5.04 -15.71
CA LEU A 46 -0.85 -5.94 -14.80
C LEU A 46 -0.65 -5.51 -13.35
N ALA A 47 0.55 -5.05 -13.00
CA ALA A 47 0.86 -4.56 -11.67
C ALA A 47 0.05 -3.30 -11.33
N SER A 48 0.04 -2.32 -12.22
CA SER A 48 -0.69 -1.06 -12.04
C SER A 48 -2.19 -1.28 -11.88
N ARG A 49 -2.78 -2.21 -12.64
CA ARG A 49 -4.20 -2.59 -12.49
C ARG A 49 -4.50 -3.26 -11.17
N ASP A 50 -3.60 -4.10 -10.67
CA ASP A 50 -3.82 -4.77 -9.40
C ASP A 50 -3.65 -3.81 -8.20
N HIS A 51 -2.69 -2.89 -8.25
CA HIS A 51 -2.57 -1.81 -7.26
C HIS A 51 -3.88 -1.03 -7.08
N ILE A 52 -4.52 -0.63 -8.19
CA ILE A 52 -5.81 0.10 -8.15
C ILE A 52 -6.90 -0.73 -7.44
N ARG A 53 -6.92 -2.06 -7.65
CA ARG A 53 -7.91 -2.95 -7.02
C ARG A 53 -7.67 -3.13 -5.53
N ARG A 54 -6.41 -3.03 -5.09
CA ARG A 54 -5.99 -3.37 -3.72
C ARG A 54 -5.86 -2.17 -2.80
N ALA A 55 -5.47 -1.00 -3.32
CA ALA A 55 -5.14 0.17 -2.50
C ALA A 55 -6.23 0.52 -1.49
N ILE A 56 -7.48 0.71 -1.94
CA ILE A 56 -8.60 1.10 -1.06
C ILE A 56 -8.91 0.00 -0.03
N ALA A 57 -8.90 -1.27 -0.46
CA ALA A 57 -9.20 -2.39 0.44
C ALA A 57 -8.17 -2.52 1.55
N LEU A 58 -6.88 -2.40 1.22
CA LEU A 58 -5.79 -2.42 2.20
C LEU A 58 -5.80 -1.19 3.10
N THR A 59 -6.10 0.00 2.57
CA THR A 59 -6.29 1.20 3.39
C THR A 59 -7.39 1.02 4.43
N ASN A 60 -8.56 0.52 4.02
CA ASN A 60 -9.67 0.27 4.93
C ASN A 60 -9.30 -0.78 5.98
N GLN A 61 -8.61 -1.85 5.57
CA GLN A 61 -8.11 -2.88 6.50
C GLN A 61 -7.20 -2.26 7.58
N VAL A 62 -6.19 -1.48 7.17
CA VAL A 62 -5.23 -0.86 8.09
C VAL A 62 -5.90 0.12 9.05
N LEU A 63 -6.83 0.95 8.56
CA LEU A 63 -7.57 1.89 9.41
C LEU A 63 -8.46 1.16 10.43
N ASN A 64 -9.15 0.10 9.99
CA ASN A 64 -9.99 -0.72 10.86
C ASN A 64 -9.16 -1.46 11.93
N GLU A 65 -8.04 -2.09 11.55
CA GLU A 65 -7.14 -2.78 12.47
C GLU A 65 -6.52 -1.84 13.50
N ALA A 66 -6.19 -0.60 13.09
CA ALA A 66 -5.67 0.41 13.99
C ALA A 66 -6.77 1.07 14.87
N GLY A 67 -8.05 0.89 14.54
CA GLY A 67 -9.17 1.58 15.19
C GLY A 67 -9.11 3.10 15.02
N VAL A 68 -8.76 3.55 13.81
CA VAL A 68 -8.55 4.98 13.49
C VAL A 68 -9.46 5.39 12.33
N ASP A 69 -10.25 6.44 12.54
CA ASP A 69 -11.03 7.07 11.47
C ASP A 69 -10.13 7.88 10.53
N LYS A 70 -10.47 7.93 9.23
CA LYS A 70 -9.69 8.64 8.21
C LYS A 70 -9.51 10.14 8.52
N GLU A 71 -10.47 10.75 9.20
CA GLU A 71 -10.44 12.15 9.65
C GLU A 71 -9.37 12.41 10.71
N GLN A 72 -8.81 11.36 11.33
CA GLN A 72 -7.76 11.45 12.35
C GLN A 72 -6.34 11.31 11.76
N LEU A 73 -6.21 11.20 10.44
CA LEU A 73 -4.92 11.19 9.75
C LEU A 73 -4.39 12.62 9.62
N ASP A 74 -3.10 12.79 9.92
CA ASP A 74 -2.42 14.08 9.82
C ASP A 74 -1.73 14.26 8.45
N ALA A 75 -1.32 13.16 7.82
CA ALA A 75 -0.67 13.17 6.51
C ALA A 75 -0.82 11.82 5.78
N ILE A 76 -0.66 11.87 4.46
CA ILE A 76 -0.55 10.70 3.59
C ILE A 76 0.82 10.77 2.90
N ALA A 77 1.60 9.70 3.02
CA ALA A 77 2.87 9.53 2.34
C ALA A 77 2.71 8.47 1.25
N VAL A 78 3.25 8.75 0.07
CA VAL A 78 3.23 7.84 -1.07
C VAL A 78 4.62 7.74 -1.67
N THR A 79 4.93 6.60 -2.25
CA THR A 79 6.18 6.42 -2.99
C THR A 79 6.09 7.13 -4.33
N GLU A 80 6.93 8.16 -4.52
CA GLU A 80 7.02 8.94 -5.77
C GLU A 80 8.01 8.32 -6.78
N GLY A 81 8.93 7.49 -6.31
CA GLY A 81 9.89 6.79 -7.15
C GLY A 81 11.24 6.56 -6.46
N PRO A 82 12.16 5.82 -7.12
CA PRO A 82 12.00 5.18 -8.43
C PRO A 82 10.98 4.03 -8.41
N GLY A 83 10.53 3.58 -9.59
CA GLY A 83 9.53 2.51 -9.73
C GLY A 83 9.24 2.12 -11.18
N LEU A 84 8.24 1.26 -11.37
CA LEU A 84 7.75 0.89 -12.70
C LEU A 84 7.12 2.09 -13.42
N ALA A 85 7.33 2.20 -14.73
CA ALA A 85 6.82 3.30 -15.55
C ALA A 85 5.39 3.06 -16.09
N GLY A 86 4.71 1.99 -15.63
CA GLY A 86 3.43 1.50 -16.16
C GLY A 86 2.22 1.90 -15.32
#